data_AF-A0A946MWJ4-F1
#
_entry.id   AF-A0A946MWJ4-F1
#
_cell.length_a   1.000
_cell.length_b   1.000
_cell.length_c   1.000
_cell.angle_alpha   90.00
_cell.angle_beta   90.00
_cell.angle_gamma   90.00
#
_symmetry.space_group_name_H-M   'P 1'
#
loop_
_entity.id
_entity.type
_entity.pdbx_description
1 polymer ?
#
loop_
_entity_poly.entity_id
_entity_poly.type
_entity_poly.pdbx_seq_one_letter_code
_entity_poly.pdbx_strand_id
1 'polypeptide(L)' 'MEWDWEFSIQILPQLWKGVKVTIQATILGTMIAMTLGLVLAIARRSANGWISRPVGFFAELIRGTPLLVQL' A
#
# COMPACT_ATOMS: atom_id res chain seq x y z
N MET A 1 -36.98 4.96 -2.18
CA MET A 1 -35.93 3.92 -2.32
C MET A 1 -36.04 3.05 -1.09
N GLU A 2 -36.50 1.82 -1.27
CA GLU A 2 -36.52 0.84 -0.20
C GLU A 2 -35.32 -0.10 -0.35
N TRP A 3 -34.84 -0.61 0.76
CA TRP A 3 -33.72 -1.54 0.78
C TRP A 3 -34.13 -2.91 0.19
N ASP A 4 -33.25 -3.53 -0.60
CA ASP A 4 -33.49 -4.82 -1.26
C ASP A 4 -32.47 -5.89 -0.81
N TRP A 5 -32.95 -6.84 -0.01
CA TRP A 5 -32.16 -7.97 0.49
C TRP A 5 -31.86 -9.00 -0.61
N GLU A 6 -32.75 -9.20 -1.56
CA GLU A 6 -32.60 -10.19 -2.62
C GLU A 6 -31.50 -9.76 -3.58
N PHE A 7 -31.52 -8.50 -4.01
CA PHE A 7 -30.42 -7.92 -4.79
C PHE A 7 -29.07 -8.01 -4.07
N SER A 8 -29.05 -7.71 -2.76
CA SER A 8 -27.83 -7.77 -1.95
C SER A 8 -27.19 -9.15 -1.95
N ILE A 9 -28.00 -10.21 -1.87
CA ILE A 9 -27.53 -11.61 -1.93
C ILE A 9 -27.04 -11.95 -3.34
N GLN A 10 -27.75 -11.50 -4.38
CA GLN A 10 -27.39 -11.75 -5.78
C GLN A 10 -26.01 -11.19 -6.15
N ILE A 11 -25.59 -10.07 -5.56
CA ILE A 11 -24.28 -9.45 -5.84
C ILE A 11 -23.12 -10.01 -5.01
N LEU A 12 -23.39 -10.83 -3.97
CA LEU A 12 -22.34 -11.41 -3.11
C LEU A 12 -21.21 -12.11 -3.90
N PRO A 13 -21.49 -12.92 -4.94
CA PRO A 13 -20.43 -13.54 -5.74
C PRO A 13 -19.52 -12.53 -6.43
N GLN A 14 -20.04 -11.36 -6.83
CA GLN A 14 -19.26 -10.28 -7.43
C GLN A 14 -18.43 -9.56 -6.36
N LEU A 15 -19.02 -9.25 -5.21
CA LEU A 15 -18.30 -8.66 -4.08
C LEU A 15 -17.16 -9.56 -3.61
N TRP A 16 -17.36 -10.88 -3.60
CA TRP A 16 -16.34 -11.85 -3.24
C TRP A 16 -15.11 -11.80 -4.16
N LYS A 17 -15.29 -11.51 -5.46
CA LYS A 17 -14.16 -11.28 -6.37
C LYS A 17 -13.35 -10.06 -5.94
N GLY A 18 -14.01 -8.98 -5.54
CA GLY A 18 -13.37 -7.79 -4.99
C GLY A 18 -12.58 -8.10 -3.70
N VAL A 19 -13.19 -8.83 -2.77
CA VAL A 19 -12.54 -9.25 -1.52
C VAL A 19 -11.26 -10.03 -1.79
N LYS A 20 -11.29 -10.98 -2.73
CA LYS A 20 -10.09 -11.75 -3.12
C LYS A 20 -8.96 -10.84 -3.61
N VAL A 21 -9.28 -9.87 -4.46
CA VAL A 21 -8.29 -8.91 -4.98
C VAL A 21 -7.73 -8.05 -3.84
N THR A 22 -8.58 -7.55 -2.94
CA THR A 22 -8.13 -6.75 -1.78
C THR A 22 -7.17 -7.54 -0.89
N ILE A 23 -7.49 -8.81 -0.60
CA ILE A 23 -6.62 -9.68 0.20
C ILE A 23 -5.27 -9.89 -0.51
N GLN A 24 -5.29 -10.22 -1.81
CA GLN A 24 -4.08 -10.41 -2.59
C GLN A 24 -3.22 -9.14 -2.64
N ALA A 25 -3.83 -7.99 -2.94
CA ALA A 25 -3.15 -6.71 -2.99
C ALA A 25 -2.56 -6.32 -1.63
N THR A 26 -3.30 -6.56 -0.54
CA THR A 26 -2.83 -6.26 0.82
C THR A 26 -1.63 -7.12 1.17
N ILE A 27 -1.71 -8.44 0.96
CA ILE A 27 -0.64 -9.37 1.32
C ILE A 27 0.61 -9.10 0.47
N LEU A 28 0.47 -9.08 -0.85
CA LEU A 28 1.60 -8.88 -1.76
C LEU A 28 2.19 -7.47 -1.61
N GLY A 29 1.35 -6.45 -1.56
CA GLY A 29 1.77 -5.06 -1.37
C GLY A 29 2.49 -4.86 -0.05
N THR A 30 1.98 -5.44 1.05
CA THR A 30 2.64 -5.37 2.36
C THR A 30 3.98 -6.08 2.35
N MET A 31 4.09 -7.27 1.76
CA MET A 31 5.38 -7.98 1.66
C MET A 31 6.42 -7.13 0.92
N ILE A 32 6.06 -6.58 -0.25
CA ILE A 32 6.95 -5.72 -1.03
C ILE A 32 7.33 -4.46 -0.23
N ALA A 33 6.34 -3.79 0.38
CA ALA A 33 6.56 -2.59 1.18
C ALA A 33 7.46 -2.85 2.40
N MET A 34 7.32 -4.00 3.06
CA MET A 34 8.18 -4.41 4.18
C MET A 34 9.61 -4.65 3.72
N THR A 35 9.83 -5.38 2.63
CA THR A 35 11.18 -5.64 2.10
C THR A 35 11.85 -4.35 1.67
N LEU A 36 11.19 -3.52 0.87
CA LEU A 36 11.74 -2.23 0.42
C LEU A 36 11.94 -1.28 1.59
N GLY A 37 10.96 -1.19 2.49
CA GLY A 37 11.03 -0.36 3.70
C GLY A 37 12.20 -0.73 4.60
N LEU A 38 12.50 -2.03 4.75
CA LEU A 38 13.66 -2.50 5.49
C LEU A 38 14.98 -2.08 4.82
N VAL A 39 15.10 -2.25 3.50
CA VAL A 39 16.29 -1.83 2.76
C VAL A 39 16.51 -0.32 2.89
N LEU A 40 15.45 0.49 2.73
CA LEU A 40 15.51 1.93 2.90
C LEU A 40 15.86 2.32 4.34
N ALA A 41 15.33 1.62 5.35
CA ALA A 41 15.64 1.88 6.76
C ALA A 41 17.11 1.62 7.08
N ILE A 42 17.68 0.53 6.55
CA ILE A 42 19.11 0.22 6.68
C ILE A 42 19.95 1.28 5.97
N ALA A 43 19.61 1.64 4.73
CA ALA A 43 20.33 2.66 3.96
C ALA A 43 20.30 4.04 4.64
N ARG A 44 19.17 4.42 5.26
CA ARG A 44 19.03 5.67 6.02
C ARG A 44 19.96 5.70 7.25
N ARG A 45 20.31 4.54 7.83
CA ARG A 45 21.27 4.42 8.95
C ARG A 45 22.73 4.46 8.52
N SER A 46 23.04 4.57 7.22
CA SER A 46 24.42 4.66 6.74
C SER A 46 25.15 5.87 7.36
N ALA A 47 26.40 5.67 7.78
CA ALA A 47 27.29 6.75 8.21
C ALA A 47 27.63 7.71 7.05
N ASN A 48 27.49 7.26 5.80
CA ASN A 48 27.73 8.10 4.64
C ASN A 48 26.54 9.05 4.41
N GLY A 49 26.76 10.34 4.64
CA GLY A 49 25.76 11.39 4.44
C GLY A 49 25.21 11.49 3.00
N TRP A 50 25.96 11.02 2.00
CA TRP A 50 25.51 10.96 0.61
C TRP A 50 24.50 9.85 0.34
N ILE A 51 24.39 8.87 1.23
CA ILE A 51 23.40 7.78 1.15
C ILE A 51 22.22 8.09 2.08
N SER A 52 22.49 8.46 3.33
CA SER A 52 21.44 8.64 4.33
C SER A 52 20.51 9.83 4.03
N ARG A 53 21.05 10.94 3.50
CA ARG A 53 20.23 12.13 3.19
C ARG A 53 19.26 11.92 2.02
N PRO A 54 19.68 11.45 0.83
CA PRO A 54 18.74 11.25 -0.28
C PRO A 54 17.69 10.17 0.01
N VAL A 55 18.09 9.06 0.65
CA VAL A 55 17.16 8.02 1.11
C VAL A 55 16.15 8.62 2.08
N GLY A 56 16.61 9.53 2.94
CA GLY A 56 15.75 10.19 3.88
C GLY A 56 14.70 11.08 3.22
N PHE A 57 15.15 11.96 2.33
CA PHE A 57 14.29 12.82 1.55
C PHE A 57 13.24 12.04 0.75
N PHE A 58 13.66 10.96 0.08
CA PHE A 58 12.74 10.09 -0.67
C PHE A 58 11.65 9.48 0.22
N ALA A 59 12.02 8.96 1.40
CA ALA A 59 11.05 8.41 2.34
C ALA A 59 10.06 9.47 2.87
N GLU A 60 10.52 10.70 3.07
CA GLU A 60 9.67 11.82 3.48
C GLU A 60 8.73 12.27 2.36
N LEU A 61 9.17 12.28 1.10
CA LEU A 61 8.30 12.55 -0.04
C LEU A 61 7.15 11.55 -0.14
N ILE A 62 7.46 10.25 -0.05
CA ILE A 62 6.43 9.19 -0.12
C ILE A 62 5.43 9.34 1.02
N ARG A 63 5.90 9.63 2.23
CA ARG A 63 5.04 9.80 3.42
C ARG A 63 4.28 11.11 3.43
N GLY A 64 4.81 12.14 2.79
CA GLY A 64 4.27 13.50 2.77
C GLY A 64 3.35 13.79 1.58
N THR A 65 3.31 12.91 0.57
CA THR A 65 2.44 13.08 -0.60
C THR A 65 1.28 12.07 -0.56
N PRO A 66 0.03 12.51 -0.81
CA PRO A 66 -1.11 11.60 -0.84
C PRO A 66 -0.92 10.51 -1.89
N LEU A 67 -1.27 9.27 -1.54
CA LEU A 67 -1.17 8.12 -2.44
C LEU A 67 -1.93 8.36 -3.77
N LEU A 68 -3.08 9.05 -3.71
CA LEU A 68 -3.89 9.36 -4.89
C LEU A 68 -3.14 10.21 -5.93
N VAL A 69 -2.14 11.00 -5.52
CA VAL A 69 -1.31 11.82 -6.43
C VAL A 69 -0.12 11.02 -6.97
N GLN A 70 0.27 9.93 -6.29
CA GLN A 70 1.37 9.05 -6.70
C GLN A 70 0.94 7.99 -7.73
N LEU A 71 -0.36 7.72 -7.83
CA LEU A 71 -0.98 6.80 -8.77
C LEU A 71 -1.44 7.55 -10.03
#